data_AF-A0A1R4LBE1-F1
#
_entry.id   AF-A0A1R4LBE1-F1
#
_cell.length_a   1.000
_cell.length_b   1.000
_cell.length_c   1.000
_cell.angle_alpha   90.00
_cell.angle_beta   90.00
_cell.angle_gamma   90.00
#
_symmetry.space_group_name_H-M   'P 1'
#
loop_
_entity.id
_entity.type
_entity.pdbx_description
1 polymer ?
#
loop_
_entity_poly.entity_id
_entity_poly.type
_entity_poly.pdbx_seq_one_letter_code
_entity_poly.pdbx_strand_id
1 'polypeptide(L)' 'MIGTKREKVKSTPFSDFIRHASSSEKRKLFDKVVRETIKEQQEMIAKADQRVCR' A
#
# COMPACT_ATOMS: atom_id res chain seq x y z
N MET A 1 -6.12 6.09 -38.18
CA MET A 1 -6.35 6.24 -36.73
C MET A 1 -6.32 4.86 -36.10
N ILE A 2 -5.29 4.53 -35.31
CA ILE A 2 -5.23 3.24 -34.60
C ILE A 2 -6.21 3.33 -33.41
N GLY A 3 -7.46 2.96 -33.67
CA GLY A 3 -8.50 2.84 -32.66
C GLY A 3 -8.43 1.46 -32.01
N THR A 4 -7.40 1.21 -31.21
CA THR A 4 -7.43 0.06 -30.30
C THR A 4 -8.54 0.30 -29.27
N LYS A 5 -9.67 -0.39 -29.42
CA LYS A 5 -10.74 -0.38 -28.39
C LYS A 5 -10.08 -0.84 -27.09
N ARG A 6 -9.91 0.09 -26.13
CA ARG A 6 -9.33 -0.23 -24.81
C ARG A 6 -10.23 -1.26 -24.15
N GLU A 7 -9.64 -2.40 -23.80
CA GLU A 7 -10.35 -3.45 -23.10
C GLU A 7 -10.81 -2.92 -21.73
N LYS A 8 -12.11 -2.99 -21.46
CA LYS A 8 -12.67 -2.52 -20.19
C LYS A 8 -12.38 -3.56 -19.13
N VAL A 9 -11.30 -3.36 -18.39
CA VAL A 9 -10.97 -4.20 -17.23
C VAL A 9 -11.96 -3.90 -16.10
N LYS A 10 -12.52 -4.95 -15.50
CA LYS A 10 -13.40 -4.83 -14.33
C LYS A 10 -12.62 -4.18 -13.20
N SER A 11 -13.24 -3.23 -12.50
CA SER A 11 -12.65 -2.68 -11.30
C SER A 11 -12.49 -3.77 -10.24
N THR A 12 -11.35 -3.77 -9.56
CA THR A 12 -11.13 -4.47 -8.30
C THR A 12 -11.59 -3.60 -7.12
N PRO A 13 -11.89 -4.18 -5.95
CA PRO A 13 -12.23 -3.42 -4.75
C PRO A 13 -11.18 -2.35 -4.39
N PHE A 14 -9.89 -2.66 -4.60
CA PHE A 14 -8.82 -1.68 -4.41
C PHE A 14 -8.90 -0.54 -5.43
N SER A 15 -9.07 -0.85 -6.72
CA SER A 15 -9.18 0.20 -7.74
C SER A 15 -10.44 1.04 -7.57
N ASP A 16 -11.55 0.45 -7.11
CA ASP A 16 -12.78 1.19 -6.80
C ASP A 16 -12.59 2.10 -5.59
N PHE A 17 -11.93 1.62 -4.54
CA PHE A 17 -11.54 2.46 -3.41
C PHE A 17 -10.68 3.64 -3.86
N ILE A 18 -9.65 3.42 -4.68
CA ILE A 18 -8.78 4.49 -5.16
C ILE A 18 -9.53 5.50 -6.06
N ARG A 19 -10.50 5.04 -6.85
CA ARG A 19 -11.31 5.90 -7.72
C ARG A 19 -12.38 6.69 -6.97
N HIS A 20 -13.04 6.08 -5.98
CA HIS A 20 -14.27 6.61 -5.40
C HIS A 20 -14.16 7.06 -3.95
N ALA A 21 -13.16 6.59 -3.18
CA ALA A 21 -13.00 7.01 -1.79
C ALA A 21 -12.64 8.49 -1.68
N SER A 22 -13.09 9.11 -0.59
CA SER A 22 -12.74 10.48 -0.25
C SER A 22 -11.26 10.61 0.14
N SER A 23 -10.72 11.84 0.07
CA SER A 23 -9.34 12.11 0.46
C SER A 23 -9.06 11.76 1.93
N SER A 24 -10.05 11.90 2.81
CA SER A 24 -9.92 11.56 4.24
C SER A 24 -9.83 10.06 4.47
N GLU A 25 -10.61 9.25 3.73
CA GLU A 25 -10.55 7.79 3.77
C GLU A 25 -9.24 7.25 3.21
N LYS A 26 -8.76 7.82 2.09
CA LYS A 26 -7.44 7.49 1.54
C LYS A 26 -6.34 7.78 2.55
N ARG A 27 -6.36 8.97 3.17
CA ARG A 27 -5.39 9.33 4.20
C ARG A 27 -5.37 8.33 5.37
N LYS A 28 -6.54 7.93 5.89
CA LYS A 28 -6.62 6.91 6.96
C LYS A 28 -5.96 5.59 6.56
N LEU A 29 -6.16 5.13 5.32
CA LEU A 29 -5.54 3.91 4.81
C LEU A 29 -4.01 4.06 4.73
N PHE A 30 -3.52 5.13 4.11
CA PHE A 30 -2.07 5.37 3.98
C PHE A 30 -1.40 5.55 5.35
N ASP A 31 -2.02 6.29 6.27
CA ASP A 31 -1.53 6.48 7.64
C ASP A 31 -1.45 5.14 8.40
N LYS A 32 -2.36 4.19 8.12
CA LYS A 32 -2.30 2.85 8.69
C LYS A 32 -1.13 2.05 8.11
N VAL A 33 -1.00 2.01 6.79
CA VAL A 33 0.09 1.30 6.10
C VAL A 33 1.45 1.79 6.58
N VAL A 34 1.66 3.11 6.63
CA VAL A 34 2.93 3.70 7.10
C VAL A 34 3.28 3.24 8.51
N ARG A 35 2.32 3.26 9.44
CA ARG A 35 2.55 2.82 10.83
C ARG A 35 2.91 1.34 10.92
N GLU A 36 2.20 0.50 10.16
CA GLU A 36 2.48 -0.95 10.13
C GLU A 36 3.86 -1.24 9.54
N THR A 37 4.22 -0.59 8.43
CA THR A 37 5.54 -0.76 7.81
C THR A 37 6.68 -0.28 8.72
N ILE A 38 6.52 0.86 9.41
CA ILE A 38 7.54 1.33 10.37
C ILE A 38 7.76 0.29 11.47
N LYS A 39 6.67 -0.28 12.00
CA LYS A 39 6.75 -1.29 13.06
C LYS A 39 7.50 -2.54 12.57
N GLU A 40 7.15 -3.04 11.39
CA GLU A 40 7.84 -4.20 10.79
C GLU A 40 9.34 -3.94 10.56
N GLN A 41 9.69 -2.74 10.08
CA GLN A 41 11.08 -2.33 9.88
C GLN A 41 11.85 -2.26 11.19
N GLN A 42 11.26 -1.71 12.25
CA GLN A 42 11.88 -1.67 13.58
C GLN A 42 12.13 -3.08 14.14
N GLU A 43 11.15 -3.98 13.99
CA GLU A 43 11.31 -5.38 14.39
C GLU A 43 12.41 -6.10 13.59
N MET A 44 12.55 -5.78 12.30
CA MET A 44 13.60 -6.33 11.45
C MET A 44 14.99 -5.84 11.87
N ILE A 45 15.14 -4.54 12.14
CA ILE A 45 16.40 -3.95 12.61
C ILE A 45 16.79 -4.55 13.97
N ALA A 46 15.85 -4.64 14.92
CA ALA A 46 16.11 -5.24 16.22
C ALA A 46 16.58 -6.70 16.12
N LYS A 47 16.00 -7.49 15.20
CA LYS A 47 16.45 -8.86 14.91
C LYS A 47 17.84 -8.89 14.27
N ALA A 48 18.17 -7.92 13.42
CA ALA A 48 19.49 -7.81 12.82
C ALA A 48 20.57 -7.46 13.86
N ASP A 49 20.30 -6.48 14.73
CA ASP A 49 21.23 -6.08 15.80
C ASP A 49 21.51 -7.23 16.77
N GLN A 50 20.50 -8.01 17.13
CA GLN A 50 20.67 -9.23 17.94
C GLN A 50 21.53 -10.31 17.27
N ARG A 51 21.54 -10.37 15.93
CA ARG A 51 22.37 -11.31 15.16
C ARG A 51 23.81 -10.83 15.00
N VAL A 52 24.04 -9.51 14.98
CA VAL A 52 25.38 -8.91 14.84
C VAL A 52 26.15 -8.88 16.16
N CYS A 53 25.45 -8.75 17.30
CA CYS A 53 26.06 -8.82 18.63
C CYS A 53 26.21 -10.26 19.19
N ARG A 54 26.13 -11.29 18.34
CA ARG A 54 26.36 -12.71 18.67
C ARG A 54 27.57 -13.24 17.91
#